data_AF-A0A800CBG0-F1
#
_entry.id   AF-A0A800CBG0-F1
#
_cell.length_a   1.000
_cell.length_b   1.000
_cell.length_c   1.000
_cell.angle_alpha   90.00
_cell.angle_beta   90.00
_cell.angle_gamma   90.00
#
_symmetry.space_group_name_H-M   'P 1'
#
loop_
_entity.id
_entity.type
_entity.pdbx_description
1 polymer ?
#
loop_
_entity_poly.entity_id
_entity_poly.type
_entity_poly.pdbx_seq_one_letter_code
_entity_poly.pdbx_strand_id
1 'polypeptide(L)'
;MSHPTLPAIEVPPWETGNVQPLLHEIGHALRELLNNNKETCIDLHALPMAPGEEARLVEALGKGEISVQLRALGKSRIDETKYPGVWLITHFNANEEVVGKFIEITRIPDLIKSQREDIAAGLLNLEDELHEE
;
A
#
# COMPACT_ATOMS: atom_id res chain seq x y z
N MET A 1 -52.93 -22.04 12.80
CA MET A 1 -52.08 -21.05 13.50
C MET A 1 -50.95 -20.70 12.55
N SER A 2 -51.10 -19.61 11.80
CA SER A 2 -50.11 -19.20 10.79
C SER A 2 -49.14 -18.21 11.44
N HIS A 3 -47.86 -18.56 11.47
CA HIS A 3 -46.79 -17.62 11.79
C HIS A 3 -46.71 -16.54 10.70
N PRO A 4 -46.48 -15.26 11.05
CA PRO A 4 -46.13 -14.26 10.07
C PRO A 4 -44.68 -14.50 9.61
N THR A 5 -44.51 -14.78 8.32
CA THR A 5 -43.20 -14.77 7.66
C THR A 5 -42.68 -13.33 7.65
N LEU A 6 -41.60 -13.06 8.36
CA LEU A 6 -40.87 -11.79 8.27
C LEU A 6 -40.41 -11.58 6.81
N PRO A 7 -40.51 -10.36 6.26
CA PRO A 7 -40.00 -10.10 4.92
C PRO A 7 -38.49 -10.31 4.90
N ALA A 8 -37.99 -10.97 3.86
CA ALA A 8 -36.57 -11.04 3.59
C ALA A 8 -36.05 -9.61 3.39
N ILE A 9 -35.08 -9.19 4.20
CA ILE A 9 -34.33 -7.96 3.94
C ILE A 9 -33.47 -8.26 2.71
N GLU A 10 -33.90 -7.81 1.54
CA GLU A 10 -33.06 -7.77 0.34
C GLU A 10 -31.99 -6.70 0.54
N VAL A 11 -30.80 -7.11 0.98
CA VAL A 11 -29.60 -6.29 0.90
C VAL A 11 -29.20 -6.15 -0.57
N PRO A 12 -29.15 -4.93 -1.13
CA PRO A 12 -28.77 -4.76 -2.53
C PRO A 12 -27.29 -5.10 -2.74
N PRO A 13 -26.89 -5.59 -3.94
CA PRO A 13 -25.55 -6.12 -4.20
C PRO A 13 -24.40 -5.10 -4.11
N TRP A 14 -24.69 -3.82 -3.87
CA TRP A 14 -23.71 -2.75 -3.71
C TRP A 14 -23.37 -2.41 -2.25
N GLU A 15 -23.98 -3.04 -1.26
CA GLU A 15 -23.70 -2.82 0.17
C GLU A 15 -22.58 -3.72 0.76
N THR A 16 -22.03 -4.64 -0.02
CA THR A 16 -21.00 -5.61 0.44
C THR A 16 -19.56 -5.17 0.18
N GLY A 17 -19.29 -3.86 0.23
CA GLY A 17 -18.00 -3.35 -0.23
C GLY A 17 -16.87 -3.54 0.79
N ASN A 18 -15.75 -4.19 0.41
CA ASN A 18 -14.56 -4.26 1.25
C ASN A 18 -13.86 -2.90 1.42
N VAL A 19 -14.22 -1.91 0.60
CA VAL A 19 -13.63 -0.57 0.62
C VAL A 19 -13.81 0.15 1.95
N GLN A 20 -15.02 0.21 2.50
CA GLN A 20 -15.29 0.96 3.73
C GLN A 20 -14.65 0.33 4.99
N PRO A 21 -14.73 -1.00 5.19
CA PRO A 21 -13.96 -1.68 6.24
C PRO A 21 -12.46 -1.40 6.13
N LEU A 22 -11.91 -1.40 4.91
CA LEU A 22 -10.49 -1.15 4.71
C LEU A 22 -10.09 0.29 5.04
N LEU A 23 -10.93 1.28 4.70
CA LEU A 23 -10.70 2.66 5.12
C LEU A 23 -10.73 2.81 6.65
N HIS A 24 -11.62 2.10 7.33
CA HIS A 24 -11.62 2.04 8.80
C HIS A 24 -10.35 1.37 9.36
N GLU A 25 -9.88 0.30 8.73
CA GLU A 25 -8.65 -0.40 9.10
C GLU A 25 -7.42 0.51 8.93
N ILE A 26 -7.32 1.23 7.81
CA ILE A 26 -6.27 2.24 7.58
C ILE A 26 -6.33 3.34 8.65
N GLY A 27 -7.54 3.83 8.96
CA GLY A 27 -7.72 4.82 10.02
C GLY A 27 -7.31 4.31 11.41
N HIS A 28 -7.54 3.03 11.71
CA HIS A 28 -7.06 2.39 12.93
C HIS A 28 -5.53 2.24 12.92
N ALA A 29 -4.95 1.76 11.83
CA ALA A 29 -3.51 1.62 11.65
C ALA A 29 -2.77 2.96 11.80
N LEU A 30 -3.34 4.06 11.29
CA LEU A 30 -2.78 5.40 11.49
C LEU A 30 -2.76 5.82 12.96
N ARG A 31 -3.81 5.50 13.73
CA ARG A 31 -3.81 5.76 15.19
C ARG A 31 -2.71 4.96 15.90
N GLU A 32 -2.53 3.70 15.52
CA GLU A 32 -1.47 2.85 16.05
C GLU A 32 -0.07 3.35 15.67
N LEU A 33 0.10 3.85 14.44
CA LEU A 33 1.35 4.49 14.01
C LEU A 33 1.67 5.73 14.87
N LEU A 34 0.66 6.55 15.17
CA LEU A 34 0.85 7.76 15.98
C LEU A 34 1.14 7.44 17.45
N ASN A 35 0.42 6.49 18.04
CA ASN A 35 0.50 6.20 19.47
C ASN A 35 1.66 5.27 19.83
N ASN A 36 1.93 4.28 18.98
CA ASN A 36 2.80 3.15 19.28
C ASN A 36 3.96 3.00 18.28
N ASN A 37 4.04 3.88 17.27
CA ASN A 37 4.98 3.76 16.14
C ASN A 37 4.91 2.38 15.46
N LYS A 38 3.71 1.78 15.46
CA LYS A 38 3.46 0.48 14.85
C LYS A 38 3.11 0.67 13.37
N GLU A 39 3.98 0.17 12.51
CA GLU A 39 3.77 0.15 11.07
C GLU A 39 2.84 -1.00 10.68
N THR A 40 2.06 -0.83 9.63
CA THR A 40 1.10 -1.85 9.15
C THR A 40 1.17 -1.94 7.63
N CYS A 41 1.14 -3.16 7.09
CA CYS A 41 1.08 -3.41 5.66
C CYS A 41 -0.16 -4.25 5.34
N ILE A 42 -0.89 -3.84 4.32
CA ILE A 42 -2.13 -4.47 3.86
C ILE A 42 -1.91 -4.90 2.41
N ASP A 43 -2.00 -6.20 2.15
CA ASP A 43 -1.92 -6.76 0.79
C ASP A 43 -3.30 -6.71 0.13
N LEU A 44 -3.44 -5.86 -0.90
CA LEU A 44 -4.71 -5.72 -1.63
C LEU A 44 -4.99 -6.90 -2.55
N HIS A 45 -3.95 -7.60 -3.03
CA HIS A 45 -4.10 -8.74 -3.91
C HIS A 45 -4.51 -10.01 -3.13
N ALA A 46 -4.16 -10.09 -1.84
CA ALA A 46 -4.59 -11.17 -0.96
C ALA A 46 -6.05 -11.05 -0.50
N LEU A 47 -6.66 -9.87 -0.61
CA LEU A 47 -8.05 -9.64 -0.20
C LEU A 47 -9.03 -10.00 -1.32
N PRO A 48 -10.15 -10.69 -1.00
CA PRO A 48 -11.18 -11.00 -1.99
C PRO A 48 -11.95 -9.72 -2.33
N MET A 49 -11.47 -8.94 -3.29
CA MET A 49 -12.14 -7.73 -3.75
C MET A 49 -13.02 -8.01 -4.97
N ALA A 50 -14.22 -7.45 -4.97
CA ALA A 50 -15.11 -7.46 -6.12
C ALA A 50 -14.53 -6.58 -7.26
N PRO A 51 -14.89 -6.86 -8.53
CA PRO A 51 -14.41 -6.09 -9.66
C PRO A 51 -14.66 -4.58 -9.48
N GLY A 52 -13.59 -3.78 -9.58
CA GLY A 52 -13.65 -2.32 -9.47
C GLY A 52 -13.57 -1.75 -8.05
N GLU A 53 -13.59 -2.59 -7.01
CA GLU A 53 -13.40 -2.11 -5.63
C GLU A 53 -12.00 -1.55 -5.38
N GLU A 54 -10.97 -2.22 -5.92
CA GLU A 54 -9.60 -1.73 -5.84
C GLU A 54 -9.46 -0.33 -6.44
N ALA A 55 -10.07 -0.10 -7.61
CA ALA A 55 -10.05 1.20 -8.27
C ALA A 55 -10.76 2.26 -7.42
N ARG A 56 -11.92 1.93 -6.85
CA ARG A 56 -12.66 2.83 -5.93
C ARG A 56 -11.88 3.13 -4.65
N LEU A 57 -11.17 2.15 -4.10
CA LEU A 57 -10.31 2.33 -2.94
C LEU A 57 -9.15 3.28 -3.27
N VAL A 58 -8.45 3.03 -4.38
CA VAL A 58 -7.33 3.87 -4.82
C VAL A 58 -7.82 5.31 -5.11
N GLU A 59 -8.98 5.46 -5.73
CA GLU A 59 -9.62 6.77 -5.93
C GLU A 59 -9.97 7.44 -4.61
N ALA A 60 -10.52 6.70 -3.64
CA ALA A 60 -10.87 7.21 -2.32
C ALA A 60 -9.63 7.66 -1.54
N LEU A 61 -8.53 6.92 -1.60
CA LEU A 61 -7.24 7.30 -1.02
C LEU A 61 -6.64 8.52 -1.70
N GLY A 62 -6.88 8.69 -3.00
CA GLY A 62 -6.35 9.80 -3.78
C GLY A 62 -4.82 9.80 -3.83
N LYS A 63 -4.24 10.94 -4.24
CA LYS A 63 -2.80 11.12 -4.36
C LYS A 63 -2.31 12.22 -3.41
N GLY A 64 -1.19 11.96 -2.78
CA GLY A 64 -0.45 12.90 -1.96
C GLY A 64 0.63 13.61 -2.75
N GLU A 65 1.67 14.03 -2.05
CA GLU A 65 2.74 14.88 -2.58
C GLU A 65 3.91 14.06 -3.11
N ILE A 66 4.15 12.88 -2.53
CA ILE A 66 5.33 12.07 -2.80
C ILE A 66 4.99 10.92 -3.74
N SER A 67 5.81 10.75 -4.78
CA SER A 67 5.78 9.60 -5.67
C SER A 67 7.23 9.16 -5.94
N VAL A 68 7.51 7.89 -5.71
CA VAL A 68 8.82 7.28 -5.88
C VAL A 68 8.73 6.15 -6.88
N GLN A 69 9.66 6.12 -7.82
CA GLN A 69 9.82 5.03 -8.77
C GLN A 69 11.13 4.30 -8.48
N LEU A 70 11.03 3.06 -8.04
CA LEU A 70 12.16 2.17 -7.84
C LEU A 70 12.36 1.28 -9.08
N ARG A 71 13.61 1.15 -9.51
CA ARG A 71 14.03 0.26 -10.59
C ARG A 71 15.07 -0.71 -10.04
N ALA A 72 14.63 -1.76 -9.36
CA ALA A 72 15.48 -2.80 -8.78
C ALA A 72 14.82 -4.16 -9.00
N LEU A 73 15.42 -5.01 -9.85
CA LEU A 73 14.92 -6.35 -10.21
C LEU A 73 13.43 -6.40 -10.67
N GLY A 74 12.91 -5.25 -11.11
CA GLY A 74 11.50 -4.98 -11.38
C GLY A 74 11.20 -3.50 -11.14
N LYS A 75 10.12 -2.99 -11.72
CA LYS A 75 9.68 -1.60 -11.51
C LYS A 75 8.71 -1.61 -10.32
N SER A 76 8.93 -0.74 -9.35
CA SER A 76 7.97 -0.52 -8.27
C SER A 76 7.63 0.96 -8.19
N ARG A 77 6.36 1.27 -7.95
CA ARG A 77 5.89 2.63 -7.71
C ARG A 77 5.36 2.72 -6.28
N ILE A 78 5.81 3.72 -5.55
CA ILE A 78 5.43 3.97 -4.17
C ILE A 78 4.87 5.39 -4.14
N ASP A 79 3.57 5.52 -3.94
CA ASP A 79 2.87 6.80 -3.96
C ASP A 79 2.32 7.09 -2.56
N GLU A 80 2.59 8.26 -2.01
CA GLU A 80 1.83 8.74 -0.85
C GLU A 80 0.41 9.06 -1.28
N THR A 81 -0.57 8.73 -0.45
CA THR A 81 -1.98 9.07 -0.69
C THR A 81 -2.28 10.47 -0.18
N LYS A 82 -3.53 10.95 -0.35
CA LYS A 82 -3.91 12.25 0.23
C LYS A 82 -3.88 12.27 1.77
N TYR A 83 -3.71 11.10 2.38
CA TYR A 83 -3.56 10.91 3.82
C TYR A 83 -2.08 10.65 4.14
N PRO A 84 -1.37 11.60 4.76
CA PRO A 84 0.05 11.43 5.08
C PRO A 84 0.30 10.22 5.97
N GLY A 85 1.36 9.48 5.65
CA GLY A 85 1.68 8.23 6.31
C GLY A 85 0.89 7.01 5.81
N VAL A 86 0.06 7.16 4.77
CA VAL A 86 -0.54 6.06 4.02
C VAL A 86 0.05 6.04 2.61
N TRP A 87 0.63 4.92 2.24
CA TRP A 87 1.41 4.72 1.02
C TRP A 87 0.84 3.59 0.20
N LEU A 88 0.71 3.81 -1.11
CA LEU A 88 0.31 2.79 -2.07
C LEU A 88 1.55 2.28 -2.81
N ILE A 89 1.89 1.02 -2.61
CA ILE A 89 3.01 0.35 -3.28
C ILE A 89 2.45 -0.54 -4.37
N THR A 90 2.93 -0.36 -5.60
CA THR A 90 2.57 -1.17 -6.76
C THR A 90 3.83 -1.77 -7.35
N HIS A 91 3.91 -3.09 -7.39
CA HIS A 91 5.00 -3.83 -8.02
C HIS A 91 4.62 -4.25 -9.43
N PHE A 92 5.56 -4.11 -10.34
CA PHE A 92 5.41 -4.48 -11.74
C PHE A 92 6.46 -5.53 -12.11
N ASN A 93 6.07 -6.48 -12.96
CA ASN A 93 7.02 -7.40 -13.58
C ASN A 93 7.78 -6.74 -14.75
N ALA A 94 8.63 -7.51 -15.42
CA ALA A 94 9.39 -7.06 -16.59
C ALA A 94 8.51 -6.65 -17.80
N ASN A 95 7.25 -7.10 -17.85
CA ASN A 95 6.29 -6.77 -18.90
C ASN A 95 5.41 -5.55 -18.53
N GLU A 96 5.73 -4.84 -17.44
CA GLU A 96 4.94 -3.73 -16.89
C GLU A 96 3.52 -4.11 -16.41
N GLU A 97 3.29 -5.38 -16.11
CA GLU A 97 2.04 -5.85 -15.52
C GLU A 97 2.12 -5.77 -13.99
N VAL A 98 1.02 -5.37 -13.36
CA VAL A 98 0.94 -5.31 -11.89
C VAL A 98 0.95 -6.73 -11.33
N VAL A 99 1.94 -7.04 -10.51
CA VAL A 99 2.08 -8.34 -9.84
C VAL A 99 1.79 -8.29 -8.35
N GLY A 100 1.73 -7.09 -7.78
CA GLY A 100 1.39 -6.90 -6.37
C GLY A 100 1.02 -5.46 -6.08
N LYS A 101 0.08 -5.28 -5.15
CA LYS A 101 -0.34 -3.96 -4.69
C LYS A 101 -0.60 -3.98 -3.19
N PHE A 102 0.03 -3.05 -2.48
CA PHE A 102 0.06 -3.01 -1.02
C PHE A 102 -0.26 -1.60 -0.53
N ILE A 103 -0.91 -1.50 0.62
CA ILE A 103 -1.02 -0.25 1.37
C ILE A 103 -0.12 -0.37 2.60
N GLU A 104 0.87 0.51 2.70
CA GLU A 104 1.71 0.63 3.88
C GLU A 104 1.31 1.86 4.69
N ILE A 105 1.14 1.67 5.99
CA ILE A 105 0.89 2.71 6.97
C ILE A 105 2.17 2.90 7.78
N THR A 106 2.96 3.88 7.39
CA THR A 106 4.30 4.14 7.92
C THR A 106 4.73 5.58 7.61
N ARG A 107 5.78 6.06 8.29
CA ARG A 107 6.37 7.38 8.02
C ARG A 107 7.17 7.40 6.73
N ILE A 108 7.93 6.34 6.50
CA ILE A 108 8.78 6.15 5.32
C ILE A 108 8.75 4.66 5.00
N PRO A 109 8.19 4.25 3.84
CA PRO A 109 8.21 2.88 3.37
C PRO A 109 9.61 2.27 3.41
N ASP A 110 9.70 1.04 3.91
CA ASP A 110 10.98 0.32 4.03
C ASP A 110 11.66 0.15 2.68
N LEU A 111 10.89 0.01 1.61
CA LEU A 111 11.41 -0.14 0.25
C LEU A 111 12.18 1.09 -0.27
N ILE A 112 12.02 2.26 0.37
CA ILE A 112 12.75 3.49 0.03
C ILE A 112 14.11 3.56 0.77
N LYS A 113 14.25 2.84 1.90
CA LYS A 113 15.45 2.92 2.73
C LYS A 113 16.61 2.17 2.05
N SER A 114 17.74 2.84 1.85
CA SER A 114 18.96 2.20 1.36
C SER A 114 19.40 1.11 2.34
N GLN A 115 19.70 -0.08 1.82
CA GLN A 115 20.15 -1.20 2.63
C GLN A 115 21.59 -0.96 3.09
N ARG A 116 21.95 -1.55 4.23
CA ARG A 116 23.30 -1.38 4.80
C ARG A 116 24.38 -1.86 3.83
N GLU A 117 24.10 -2.94 3.12
CA GLU A 117 24.98 -3.58 2.14
C GLU A 117 25.21 -2.66 0.94
N ASP A 118 24.16 -2.03 0.42
CA ASP A 118 24.27 -1.06 -0.69
C ASP A 118 25.07 0.17 -0.28
N ILE A 119 24.86 0.67 0.96
CA ILE A 119 25.64 1.79 1.51
C ILE A 119 27.12 1.39 1.65
N ALA A 120 27.41 0.18 2.14
CA ALA A 120 28.78 -0.29 2.29
C ALA A 120 29.48 -0.45 0.93
N ALA A 121 28.79 -1.00 -0.07
CA ALA A 121 29.31 -1.08 -1.44
C ALA A 121 29.55 0.31 -2.04
N GLY A 122 28.64 1.26 -1.81
CA GLY A 122 28.80 2.65 -2.24
C GLY A 122 30.02 3.34 -1.60
N LEU A 123 30.30 3.07 -0.31
CA LEU A 123 31.48 3.59 0.36
C LEU A 123 32.77 3.05 -0.25
N LEU A 124 32.86 1.73 -0.48
CA LEU A 124 34.03 1.10 -1.08
C LEU A 124 34.34 1.69 -2.46
N ASN A 125 33.33 1.83 -3.32
CA ASN A 125 33.51 2.41 -4.65
C ASN A 125 34.04 3.85 -4.59
N LEU A 126 33.54 4.65 -3.63
CA LEU A 126 34.00 6.03 -3.45
C LEU A 126 35.44 6.10 -2.94
N GLU A 127 35.81 5.22 -2.00
CA GLU A 127 37.18 5.16 -1.48
C GLU A 127 38.18 4.73 -2.57
N ASP A 128 37.81 3.76 -3.40
CA ASP A 128 38.62 3.32 -4.55
C ASP A 128 38.84 4.48 -5.55
N GLU A 129 37.79 5.23 -5.91
CA GLU A 129 37.90 6.41 -6.80
C GLU A 129 38.84 7.49 -6.24
N LEU A 130 38.83 7.72 -4.93
CA LEU A 130 39.68 8.71 -4.26
C LEU A 130 41.15 8.27 -4.13
N HIS A 131 41.44 6.98 -4.21
CA HIS A 131 42.81 6.44 -4.15
C HIS A 131 43.49 6.35 -5.52
N GLU A 132 42.72 6.45 -6.61
CA GLU A 132 43.22 6.48 -8.00
C GLU A 132 43.60 7.90 -8.49
N GLU A 133 43.36 8.95 -7.69
CA GLU A 133 43.84 10.35 -7.88
C GLU A 133 45.21 10.63 -7.23
#